data_AF-A0A948ZJC9-F1
#
_entry.id   AF-A0A948ZJC9-F1
#
_cell.length_a   1.000
_cell.length_b   1.000
_cell.length_c   1.000
_cell.angle_alpha   90.00
_cell.angle_beta   90.00
_cell.angle_gamma   90.00
#
_symmetry.space_group_name_H-M   'P 1'
#
loop_
_entity.id
_entity.type
_entity.pdbx_description
1 polymer ?
#
loop_
_entity_poly.entity_id
_entity_poly.type
_entity_poly.pdbx_seq_one_letter_code
_entity_poly.pdbx_strand_id
1 'polypeptide(L)'
;MQDVKAPSQVNTSRMFYVSRELTEQVIAACPDAEWRLIIALARYGGLRTPSETFALTWSDVDWERNRIRVPSPKTACHPGGESRMIPLFPELRPHLETVFDEAEPGTVHIIAKHQIASANLRTTFRKICNRAGVQLWERCFQNMRASRETELSQDYPMHVVCSWIGNSTPVALKHYLTVIDADYEKAVHNPVQQPQETGRNGRQAETRNPGFSGVCDTLQYPAREVIPPTGVEPVLSD
;
A
#
# COMPACT_ATOMS: atom_id res chain seq x y z
N MET A 1 9.89 31.46 -17.75
CA MET A 1 9.30 31.05 -16.45
C MET A 1 9.04 29.55 -16.54
N GLN A 2 9.77 28.75 -15.76
CA GLN A 2 9.49 27.31 -15.66
C GLN A 2 8.25 27.13 -14.78
N ASP A 3 7.26 26.43 -15.32
CA ASP A 3 6.00 26.12 -14.66
C ASP A 3 6.24 25.02 -13.61
N VAL A 4 6.63 25.43 -12.39
CA VAL A 4 6.87 24.49 -11.29
C VAL A 4 5.52 24.06 -10.74
N LYS A 5 5.07 22.88 -11.18
CA LYS A 5 3.87 22.23 -10.64
C LYS A 5 4.11 21.86 -9.18
N ALA A 6 3.43 22.54 -8.26
CA ALA A 6 3.53 22.25 -6.83
C ALA A 6 3.24 20.77 -6.53
N PRO A 7 3.99 20.14 -5.60
CA PRO A 7 3.76 18.74 -5.27
C PRO A 7 2.36 18.56 -4.68
N SER A 8 1.62 17.55 -5.16
CA SER A 8 0.29 17.24 -4.63
C SER A 8 0.38 16.93 -3.12
N GLN A 9 -0.23 17.78 -2.29
CA GLN A 9 -0.38 17.49 -0.87
C GLN A 9 -1.27 16.27 -0.68
N VAL A 10 -0.79 15.30 0.10
CA VAL A 10 -1.56 14.12 0.46
C VAL A 10 -2.32 14.43 1.74
N ASN A 11 -3.65 14.43 1.66
CA ASN A 11 -4.49 14.57 2.83
C ASN A 11 -4.58 13.22 3.56
N THR A 12 -3.87 13.09 4.67
CA THR A 12 -3.80 11.87 5.49
C THR A 12 -5.09 11.56 6.23
N SER A 13 -5.97 12.54 6.50
CA SER A 13 -7.23 12.30 7.22
C SER A 13 -8.21 11.39 6.48
N ARG A 14 -7.96 11.16 5.19
CA ARG A 14 -8.78 10.33 4.30
C ARG A 14 -8.14 8.98 4.03
N MET A 15 -6.97 8.70 4.60
CA MET A 15 -6.36 7.38 4.55
C MET A 15 -7.12 6.44 5.47
N PHE A 16 -7.29 5.22 5.00
CA PHE A 16 -7.97 4.18 5.75
C PHE A 16 -7.35 2.84 5.38
N TYR A 17 -6.85 2.11 6.38
CA TYR A 17 -6.36 0.75 6.17
C TYR A 17 -7.54 -0.21 6.16
N VAL A 18 -7.73 -0.88 5.03
CA VAL A 18 -8.80 -1.87 4.83
C VAL A 18 -8.21 -3.23 5.19
N SER A 19 -8.50 -3.76 6.37
CA SER A 19 -7.95 -5.06 6.80
C SER A 19 -8.48 -6.23 5.95
N ARG A 20 -7.86 -7.41 6.08
CA ARG A 20 -8.31 -8.63 5.39
C ARG A 20 -9.69 -9.06 5.90
N GLU A 21 -9.90 -9.00 7.20
CA GLU A 21 -11.16 -9.34 7.86
C GLU A 21 -12.30 -8.43 7.37
N LEU A 22 -12.04 -7.12 7.30
CA LEU A 22 -13.01 -6.16 6.78
C LEU A 22 -13.32 -6.43 5.30
N THR A 23 -12.30 -6.81 4.53
CA THR A 23 -12.45 -7.15 3.11
C THR A 23 -13.34 -8.38 2.94
N GLU A 24 -13.12 -9.43 3.73
CA GLU A 24 -13.90 -10.66 3.71
C GLU A 24 -15.36 -10.41 4.08
N GLN A 25 -15.63 -9.58 5.10
CA GLN A 25 -16.99 -9.17 5.46
C GLN A 25 -17.70 -8.48 4.30
N VAL A 26 -17.00 -7.58 3.60
CA VAL A 26 -17.56 -6.86 2.45
C VAL A 26 -17.77 -7.80 1.25
N ILE A 27 -16.82 -8.71 0.96
CA ILE A 27 -16.94 -9.72 -0.10
C ILE A 27 -18.13 -10.65 0.16
N ALA A 28 -18.35 -11.08 1.40
CA ALA A 28 -19.47 -11.92 1.78
C ALA A 28 -20.84 -11.23 1.54
N ALA A 29 -20.89 -9.90 1.61
CA ALA A 29 -22.10 -9.12 1.36
C ALA A 29 -22.31 -8.74 -0.13
N CYS A 30 -21.41 -9.11 -1.04
CA CYS A 30 -21.54 -8.78 -2.45
C CYS A 30 -22.74 -9.48 -3.11
N PRO A 31 -23.42 -8.80 -4.05
CA PRO A 31 -24.61 -9.34 -4.70
C PRO A 31 -24.34 -10.50 -5.66
N ASP A 32 -23.13 -10.58 -6.24
CA ASP A 32 -22.76 -11.56 -7.25
C ASP A 32 -21.23 -11.80 -7.30
N ALA A 33 -20.80 -12.77 -8.11
CA ALA A 33 -19.39 -13.15 -8.25
C ALA A 33 -18.51 -12.05 -8.84
N GLU A 34 -19.01 -11.29 -9.82
CA GLU A 34 -18.26 -10.17 -10.41
C GLU A 34 -18.00 -9.07 -9.37
N TRP A 35 -18.96 -8.75 -8.50
CA TRP A 35 -18.74 -7.79 -7.41
C TRP A 35 -17.76 -8.29 -6.36
N ARG A 36 -17.77 -9.59 -6.04
CA ARG A 36 -16.73 -10.19 -5.19
C ARG A 36 -15.35 -10.00 -5.83
N LEU A 37 -15.25 -10.27 -7.13
CA LEU A 37 -14.01 -10.14 -7.88
C LEU A 37 -13.54 -8.68 -8.04
N ILE A 38 -14.45 -7.72 -8.26
CA ILE A 38 -14.09 -6.27 -8.32
C ILE A 38 -13.39 -5.84 -7.02
N ILE A 39 -13.92 -6.26 -5.88
CA ILE A 39 -13.34 -5.94 -4.57
C ILE A 39 -12.00 -6.65 -4.39
N ALA A 40 -11.92 -7.94 -4.72
CA ALA A 40 -10.69 -8.71 -4.65
C ALA A 40 -9.58 -8.12 -5.53
N LEU A 41 -9.89 -7.73 -6.77
CA LEU A 41 -8.93 -7.09 -7.69
C LEU A 41 -8.43 -5.75 -7.14
N ALA A 42 -9.30 -4.92 -6.55
CA ALA A 42 -8.89 -3.67 -5.93
C ALA A 42 -8.02 -3.88 -4.68
N ARG A 43 -8.37 -4.87 -3.83
CA ARG A 43 -7.77 -5.05 -2.51
C ARG A 43 -6.58 -6.00 -2.46
N TYR A 44 -6.57 -7.06 -3.26
CA TYR A 44 -5.49 -8.04 -3.30
C TYR A 44 -4.63 -7.89 -4.57
N GLY A 45 -5.26 -7.53 -5.70
CA GLY A 45 -4.54 -7.19 -6.92
C GLY A 45 -3.96 -5.78 -6.92
N GLY A 46 -4.47 -4.90 -6.06
CA GLY A 46 -4.09 -3.49 -6.03
C GLY A 46 -4.46 -2.76 -7.32
N LEU A 47 -5.47 -3.18 -8.08
CA LEU A 47 -5.85 -2.55 -9.35
C LEU A 47 -6.51 -1.18 -9.14
N ARG A 48 -6.27 -0.26 -10.08
CA ARG A 48 -7.05 0.98 -10.19
C ARG A 48 -8.45 0.63 -10.69
N THR A 49 -9.41 0.93 -9.84
CA THR A 49 -10.83 0.72 -10.15
C THR A 49 -11.49 2.08 -10.40
N PRO A 50 -12.22 2.29 -11.52
CA PRO A 50 -12.70 1.27 -12.48
C PRO A 50 -11.73 0.92 -13.61
N SER A 51 -10.84 1.82 -14.02
CA SER A 51 -10.24 1.76 -15.37
C SER A 51 -9.45 0.50 -15.70
N GLU A 52 -8.73 -0.09 -14.75
CA GLU A 52 -7.96 -1.33 -15.00
C GLU A 52 -8.85 -2.55 -14.82
N THR A 53 -9.69 -2.56 -13.77
CA THR A 53 -10.61 -3.65 -13.45
C THR A 53 -11.55 -3.99 -14.60
N PHE A 54 -12.11 -2.97 -15.28
CA PHE A 54 -13.04 -3.18 -16.40
C PHE A 54 -12.34 -3.41 -17.74
N ALA A 55 -11.07 -3.05 -17.87
CA ALA A 55 -10.29 -3.31 -19.08
C ALA A 55 -9.72 -4.74 -19.13
N LEU A 56 -9.71 -5.46 -18.01
CA LEU A 56 -9.11 -6.78 -17.90
C LEU A 56 -9.91 -7.84 -18.67
N THR A 57 -9.20 -8.69 -19.41
CA THR A 57 -9.73 -9.78 -20.24
C THR A 57 -9.19 -11.13 -19.77
N TRP A 58 -9.83 -12.23 -20.16
CA TRP A 58 -9.32 -13.56 -19.83
C TRP A 58 -7.94 -13.83 -20.43
N SER A 59 -7.60 -13.20 -21.56
CA SER A 59 -6.26 -13.28 -22.19
C SER A 59 -5.15 -12.59 -21.41
N ASP A 60 -5.50 -11.80 -20.38
CA ASP A 60 -4.54 -11.16 -19.50
C ASP A 60 -4.09 -12.09 -18.35
N VAL A 61 -4.78 -13.20 -18.11
CA VAL A 61 -4.50 -14.13 -17.00
C VAL A 61 -3.68 -15.31 -17.51
N ASP A 62 -2.43 -15.40 -17.06
CA ASP A 62 -1.55 -16.54 -17.26
C ASP A 62 -1.64 -17.46 -16.03
N TRP A 63 -2.51 -18.46 -16.13
CA TRP A 63 -2.80 -19.42 -15.06
C TRP A 63 -1.63 -20.36 -14.74
N GLU A 64 -0.82 -20.68 -15.74
CA GLU A 64 0.33 -21.58 -15.62
C GLU A 64 1.48 -20.88 -14.88
N ARG A 65 1.76 -19.63 -15.27
CA ARG A 65 2.85 -18.84 -14.66
C ARG A 65 2.41 -18.03 -13.45
N ASN A 66 1.13 -18.10 -13.07
CA ASN A 66 0.52 -17.31 -11.99
C ASN A 66 0.83 -15.82 -12.15
N ARG A 67 0.44 -15.25 -13.30
CA ARG A 67 0.62 -13.83 -13.61
C ARG A 67 -0.63 -13.22 -14.21
N ILE A 68 -0.82 -11.92 -13.96
CA ILE A 68 -1.86 -11.12 -14.61
C ILE A 68 -1.19 -9.92 -15.29
N ARG A 69 -1.47 -9.72 -16.57
CA ARG A 69 -1.10 -8.50 -17.30
C ARG A 69 -2.19 -7.45 -17.08
N VAL A 70 -1.92 -6.47 -16.23
CA VAL A 70 -2.89 -5.39 -15.98
C VAL A 70 -2.70 -4.29 -17.03
N PRO A 71 -3.68 -4.04 -17.91
CA PRO A 71 -3.59 -2.94 -18.87
C PRO A 71 -3.64 -1.61 -18.14
N SER A 72 -2.96 -0.60 -18.69
CA SER A 72 -2.90 0.73 -18.09
C SER A 72 -3.23 1.79 -19.14
N PRO A 73 -4.52 1.95 -19.52
CA PRO A 73 -4.94 2.81 -20.63
C PRO A 73 -4.51 4.27 -20.47
N LYS A 74 -4.43 4.76 -19.22
CA LYS A 74 -4.04 6.15 -18.91
C LYS A 74 -2.55 6.42 -19.09
N THR A 75 -1.71 5.40 -19.02
CA THR A 75 -0.25 5.53 -19.17
C THR A 75 0.25 4.97 -20.51
N ALA A 76 -0.65 4.49 -21.37
CA ALA A 76 -0.32 4.03 -22.72
C ALA A 76 0.29 5.14 -23.61
N CYS A 77 0.12 6.41 -23.24
CA CYS A 77 0.77 7.54 -23.92
C CYS A 77 2.28 7.67 -23.55
N HIS A 78 2.78 6.90 -22.58
CA HIS A 78 4.18 6.87 -22.17
C HIS A 78 4.85 5.55 -22.58
N PRO A 79 6.08 5.57 -23.13
CA PRO A 79 6.80 4.34 -23.49
C PRO A 79 6.95 3.40 -22.28
N GLY A 80 6.48 2.14 -22.42
CA GLY A 80 6.52 1.15 -21.34
C GLY A 80 5.45 1.35 -20.26
N GLY A 81 4.49 2.25 -20.48
CA GLY A 81 3.37 2.54 -19.58
C GLY A 81 2.07 1.84 -19.98
N GLU A 82 2.06 1.04 -21.05
CA GLU A 82 0.84 0.40 -21.57
C GLU A 82 0.24 -0.68 -20.64
N SER A 83 1.05 -1.34 -19.81
CA SER A 83 0.61 -2.40 -18.91
C SER A 83 1.64 -2.68 -17.82
N ARG A 84 1.27 -3.49 -16.83
CA ARG A 84 2.21 -4.05 -15.84
C ARG A 84 1.89 -5.51 -15.56
N MET A 85 2.91 -6.27 -15.18
CA MET A 85 2.73 -7.64 -14.74
C MET A 85 2.62 -7.68 -13.21
N ILE A 86 1.59 -8.35 -12.72
CA ILE A 86 1.43 -8.65 -11.29
C ILE A 86 1.41 -10.17 -11.08
N PRO A 87 1.77 -10.67 -9.90
CA PRO A 87 1.46 -12.03 -9.50
C PRO A 87 -0.06 -12.25 -9.54
N LEU A 88 -0.49 -13.43 -10.00
CA LEU A 88 -1.81 -13.96 -9.66
C LEU A 88 -1.77 -14.31 -8.17
N PHE A 89 -2.05 -13.30 -7.33
CA PHE A 89 -2.04 -13.49 -5.88
C PHE A 89 -3.04 -14.58 -5.48
N PRO A 90 -2.71 -15.44 -4.51
CA PRO A 90 -3.57 -16.56 -4.12
C PRO A 90 -5.00 -16.15 -3.79
N GLU A 91 -5.19 -14.98 -3.19
CA GLU A 91 -6.50 -14.44 -2.82
C GLU A 91 -7.39 -14.09 -4.04
N LEU A 92 -6.80 -13.91 -5.23
CA LEU A 92 -7.55 -13.61 -6.45
C LEU A 92 -8.08 -14.86 -7.14
N ARG A 93 -7.32 -15.97 -7.06
CA ARG A 93 -7.59 -17.21 -7.80
C ARG A 93 -9.02 -17.74 -7.61
N PRO A 94 -9.54 -17.95 -6.39
CA PRO A 94 -10.89 -18.52 -6.23
C PRO A 94 -11.98 -17.61 -6.81
N HIS A 95 -11.79 -16.29 -6.76
CA HIS A 95 -12.74 -15.34 -7.35
C HIS A 95 -12.68 -15.32 -8.87
N LEU A 96 -11.49 -15.43 -9.46
CA LEU A 96 -11.31 -15.50 -10.90
C LEU A 96 -11.88 -16.81 -11.46
N GLU A 97 -11.61 -17.95 -10.81
CA GLU A 97 -12.14 -19.26 -11.20
C GLU A 97 -13.68 -19.27 -11.15
N THR A 98 -14.28 -18.77 -10.06
CA THR A 98 -15.75 -18.66 -9.94
C THR A 98 -16.35 -17.84 -11.09
N VAL A 99 -15.76 -16.69 -11.42
CA VAL A 99 -16.28 -15.83 -12.50
C VAL A 99 -16.03 -16.44 -13.88
N PHE A 100 -14.93 -17.19 -14.05
CA PHE A 100 -14.63 -17.91 -15.29
C PHE A 100 -15.64 -19.03 -15.53
N ASP A 101 -15.95 -19.82 -14.50
CA ASP A 101 -16.92 -20.92 -14.58
C ASP A 101 -18.35 -20.42 -14.84
N GLU A 102 -18.71 -19.23 -14.33
CA GLU A 102 -20.00 -18.58 -14.58
C GLU A 102 -20.07 -17.85 -15.94
N ALA A 103 -18.96 -17.70 -16.67
CA ALA A 103 -18.92 -16.92 -17.90
C ALA A 103 -19.45 -17.73 -19.09
N GLU A 104 -20.27 -17.09 -19.92
CA GLU A 104 -20.73 -17.69 -21.18
C GLU A 104 -19.53 -17.90 -22.14
N PRO A 105 -19.50 -19.01 -22.90
CA PRO A 105 -18.46 -19.24 -23.89
C PRO A 105 -18.28 -18.05 -24.84
N GLY A 106 -17.04 -17.60 -25.01
CA GLY A 106 -16.71 -16.44 -25.86
C GLY A 106 -16.79 -15.09 -25.15
N THR A 107 -17.15 -15.03 -23.87
CA THR A 107 -17.01 -13.82 -23.05
C THR A 107 -15.53 -13.39 -23.02
N VAL A 108 -15.25 -12.13 -23.37
CA VAL A 108 -13.86 -11.62 -23.47
C VAL A 108 -13.40 -10.97 -22.16
N HIS A 109 -14.24 -10.10 -21.59
CA HIS A 109 -13.92 -9.34 -20.38
C HIS A 109 -14.18 -10.18 -19.14
N ILE A 110 -13.32 -10.02 -18.13
CA ILE A 110 -13.47 -10.70 -16.84
C ILE A 110 -14.68 -10.18 -16.08
N ILE A 111 -14.88 -8.86 -16.08
CA ILE A 111 -16.10 -8.23 -15.57
C ILE A 111 -16.96 -7.92 -16.79
N ALA A 112 -17.98 -8.74 -17.06
CA ALA A 112 -18.80 -8.61 -18.26
C ALA A 112 -20.17 -7.99 -17.93
N LYS A 113 -20.83 -8.47 -16.88
CA LYS A 113 -22.19 -8.06 -16.47
C LYS A 113 -22.25 -6.58 -16.06
N HIS A 114 -21.19 -6.06 -15.44
CA HIS A 114 -21.17 -4.70 -14.88
C HIS A 114 -20.47 -3.64 -15.75
N GLN A 115 -20.13 -3.92 -17.02
CA GLN A 115 -19.38 -2.99 -17.89
C GLN A 115 -20.05 -1.61 -18.03
N ILE A 116 -21.35 -1.58 -18.31
CA ILE A 116 -22.15 -0.33 -18.45
C ILE A 116 -22.28 0.39 -17.10
N ALA A 117 -22.29 -0.37 -15.99
CA ALA A 117 -22.45 0.15 -14.63
C ALA A 117 -21.14 0.68 -14.02
N SER A 118 -20.01 0.62 -14.73
CA SER A 118 -18.71 1.09 -14.26
C SER A 118 -18.71 2.56 -13.80
N ALA A 119 -19.63 3.40 -14.30
CA ALA A 119 -19.83 4.78 -13.84
C ALA A 119 -20.42 4.90 -12.41
N ASN A 120 -21.08 3.85 -11.90
CA ASN A 120 -21.89 3.90 -10.66
C ASN A 120 -21.35 3.03 -9.50
N LEU A 121 -20.08 2.61 -9.57
CA LEU A 121 -19.49 1.70 -8.57
C LEU A 121 -19.71 2.14 -7.11
N ARG A 122 -19.56 3.43 -6.83
CA ARG A 122 -19.67 3.96 -5.46
C ARG A 122 -21.05 3.74 -4.86
N THR A 123 -22.11 3.82 -5.67
CA THR A 123 -23.48 3.65 -5.21
C THR A 123 -23.73 2.20 -4.79
N THR A 124 -23.32 1.23 -5.61
CA THR A 124 -23.46 -0.18 -5.27
C THR A 124 -22.53 -0.57 -4.12
N PHE A 125 -21.29 -0.08 -4.10
CA PHE A 125 -20.36 -0.33 -3.00
C PHE A 125 -20.92 0.15 -1.65
N ARG A 126 -21.55 1.33 -1.59
CA ARG A 126 -22.24 1.80 -0.38
C ARG A 126 -23.34 0.83 0.08
N LYS A 127 -24.13 0.29 -0.85
CA LYS A 127 -25.16 -0.71 -0.51
C LYS A 127 -24.55 -1.99 0.05
N ILE A 128 -23.40 -2.41 -0.48
CA ILE A 128 -22.66 -3.57 0.02
C ILE A 128 -22.15 -3.31 1.44
N CYS A 129 -21.49 -2.17 1.70
CA CYS A 129 -21.05 -1.81 3.06
C CYS A 129 -22.21 -1.78 4.05
N ASN A 130 -23.34 -1.19 3.68
CA ASN A 130 -24.54 -1.17 4.52
C ASN A 130 -25.05 -2.58 4.84
N ARG A 131 -25.04 -3.49 3.86
CA ARG A 131 -25.43 -4.90 4.05
C ARG A 131 -24.45 -5.65 4.94
N ALA A 132 -23.16 -5.33 4.83
CA ALA A 132 -22.10 -5.91 5.65
C ALA A 132 -22.06 -5.37 7.09
N GLY A 133 -22.85 -4.34 7.42
CA GLY A 133 -22.75 -3.65 8.72
C GLY A 133 -21.45 -2.85 8.88
N VAL A 134 -20.79 -2.51 7.77
CA VAL A 134 -19.49 -1.83 7.75
C VAL A 134 -19.67 -0.35 7.46
N GLN A 135 -19.02 0.50 8.25
CA GLN A 135 -18.98 1.94 7.98
C GLN A 135 -18.23 2.20 6.67
N LEU A 136 -18.87 2.94 5.75
CA LEU A 136 -18.25 3.35 4.50
C LEU A 136 -17.03 4.26 4.77
N TRP A 137 -15.88 3.88 4.23
CA TRP A 137 -14.68 4.72 4.26
C TRP A 137 -14.55 5.59 3.01
N GLU A 138 -13.80 6.68 3.13
CA GLU A 138 -13.49 7.56 2.01
C GLU A 138 -12.55 6.92 1.00
N ARG A 139 -12.54 7.42 -0.24
CA ARG A 139 -11.64 6.97 -1.32
C ARG A 139 -11.58 5.43 -1.44
N CYS A 140 -12.76 4.80 -1.48
CA CYS A 140 -12.95 3.38 -1.19
C CYS A 140 -11.91 2.45 -1.86
N PHE A 141 -11.87 2.46 -3.20
CA PHE A 141 -10.97 1.60 -3.97
C PHE A 141 -9.51 2.07 -3.92
N GLN A 142 -9.25 3.37 -3.77
CA GLN A 142 -7.89 3.87 -3.61
C GLN A 142 -7.28 3.41 -2.28
N ASN A 143 -8.06 3.42 -1.21
CA ASN A 143 -7.63 2.95 0.11
C ASN A 143 -7.47 1.42 0.15
N MET A 144 -8.29 0.65 -0.56
CA MET A 144 -8.04 -0.80 -0.77
C MET A 144 -6.68 -1.04 -1.45
N ARG A 145 -6.41 -0.30 -2.54
CA ARG A 145 -5.14 -0.38 -3.25
C ARG A 145 -3.95 0.05 -2.37
N ALA A 146 -4.09 1.13 -1.61
CA ALA A 146 -3.05 1.59 -0.69
C ALA A 146 -2.80 0.55 0.42
N SER A 147 -3.85 -0.08 0.95
CA SER A 147 -3.72 -1.16 1.93
C SER A 147 -2.92 -2.34 1.37
N ARG A 148 -3.16 -2.70 0.10
CA ARG A 148 -2.37 -3.74 -0.57
C ARG A 148 -0.90 -3.38 -0.70
N GLU A 149 -0.63 -2.14 -1.06
CA GLU A 149 0.72 -1.62 -1.19
C GLU A 149 1.47 -1.66 0.15
N THR A 150 0.82 -1.27 1.25
CA THR A 150 1.38 -1.35 2.61
C THR A 150 1.75 -2.80 2.95
N GLU A 151 0.85 -3.76 2.76
CA GLU A 151 1.12 -5.19 3.03
C GLU A 151 2.30 -5.71 2.21
N LEU A 152 2.30 -5.49 0.89
CA LEU A 152 3.38 -5.97 0.03
C LEU A 152 4.74 -5.37 0.40
N SER A 153 4.75 -4.15 0.92
CA SER A 153 5.97 -3.47 1.35
C SER A 153 6.60 -4.07 2.61
N GLN A 154 5.84 -4.85 3.38
CA GLN A 154 6.37 -5.57 4.55
C GLN A 154 7.15 -6.83 4.18
N ASP A 155 6.89 -7.37 2.98
CA ASP A 155 7.41 -8.65 2.51
C ASP A 155 8.39 -8.51 1.34
N TYR A 156 8.24 -7.47 0.52
CA TYR A 156 9.00 -7.30 -0.73
C TYR A 156 9.72 -5.96 -0.79
N PRO A 157 10.87 -5.88 -1.50
CA PRO A 157 11.55 -4.62 -1.74
C PRO A 157 10.64 -3.61 -2.43
N MET A 158 10.70 -2.35 -2.00
CA MET A 158 9.81 -1.28 -2.46
C MET A 158 9.77 -1.12 -3.99
N HIS A 159 10.89 -1.29 -4.69
CA HIS A 159 10.93 -1.18 -6.16
C HIS A 159 10.10 -2.29 -6.86
N VAL A 160 10.02 -3.49 -6.27
CA VAL A 160 9.19 -4.59 -6.76
C VAL A 160 7.72 -4.27 -6.53
N VAL A 161 7.38 -3.79 -5.33
CA VAL A 161 6.02 -3.37 -4.99
C VAL A 161 5.54 -2.24 -5.91
N CYS A 162 6.37 -1.22 -6.13
CA CYS A 162 6.07 -0.12 -7.05
C CYS A 162 5.81 -0.62 -8.47
N SER A 163 6.55 -1.62 -8.94
CA SER A 163 6.33 -2.25 -10.25
C SER A 163 4.97 -2.96 -10.32
N TRP A 164 4.58 -3.71 -9.29
CA TRP A 164 3.29 -4.41 -9.26
C TRP A 164 2.09 -3.49 -9.04
N ILE A 165 2.24 -2.50 -8.17
CA ILE A 165 1.19 -1.52 -7.93
C ILE A 165 1.08 -0.61 -9.16
N GLY A 166 2.20 -0.22 -9.77
CA GLY A 166 2.23 0.70 -10.91
C GLY A 166 2.23 2.16 -10.47
N ASN A 167 3.05 2.49 -9.47
CA ASN A 167 3.35 3.84 -9.01
C ASN A 167 4.87 4.04 -8.89
N SER A 168 5.32 5.24 -8.49
CA SER A 168 6.73 5.53 -8.27
C SER A 168 7.09 5.46 -6.79
N THR A 169 8.36 5.18 -6.48
CA THR A 169 8.87 5.10 -5.09
C THR A 169 8.51 6.33 -4.22
N PRO A 170 8.60 7.58 -4.70
CA PRO A 170 8.17 8.73 -3.91
C PRO A 170 6.67 8.76 -3.60
N VAL A 171 5.84 8.17 -4.46
CA VAL A 171 4.40 8.01 -4.20
C VAL A 171 4.18 6.89 -3.19
N ALA A 172 4.89 5.78 -3.32
CA ALA A 172 4.80 4.64 -2.42
C ALA A 172 5.21 5.00 -0.97
N LEU A 173 6.30 5.77 -0.80
CA LEU A 173 6.76 6.22 0.51
C LEU A 173 5.68 6.99 1.29
N LYS A 174 4.77 7.70 0.63
CA LYS A 174 3.68 8.41 1.32
C LYS A 174 2.61 7.48 1.90
N HIS A 175 2.44 6.29 1.31
CA HIS A 175 1.46 5.29 1.74
C HIS A 175 2.07 4.25 2.69
N TYR A 176 3.35 3.91 2.48
CA TYR A 176 4.14 3.05 3.36
C TYR A 176 4.18 3.55 4.82
N LEU A 177 4.14 4.86 5.05
CA LEU A 177 4.15 5.42 6.40
C LEU A 177 2.88 5.13 7.23
N THR A 178 1.93 4.37 6.69
CA THR A 178 0.78 3.89 7.46
C THR A 178 1.24 2.71 8.31
N VAL A 179 1.49 2.97 9.59
CA VAL A 179 1.75 1.92 10.60
C VAL A 179 0.46 1.14 10.84
N ILE A 180 0.53 -0.19 10.80
CA ILE A 180 -0.59 -1.09 11.08
C ILE A 180 -0.31 -1.95 12.31
N ASP A 181 -1.35 -2.54 12.89
CA ASP A 181 -1.24 -3.35 14.12
C ASP A 181 -0.21 -4.49 13.99
N ALA A 182 -0.15 -5.12 12.82
CA ALA A 182 0.83 -6.16 12.51
C ALA A 182 2.30 -5.69 12.61
N ASP A 183 2.58 -4.39 12.43
CA ASP A 183 3.93 -3.84 12.60
C ASP A 183 4.35 -3.87 14.08
N TYR A 184 3.41 -3.60 15.00
CA TYR A 184 3.67 -3.68 16.44
C TYR A 184 3.94 -5.13 16.86
N GLU A 185 3.12 -6.08 16.40
CA GLU A 185 3.31 -7.51 16.66
C GLU A 185 4.68 -7.99 16.15
N LYS A 186 5.02 -7.64 14.91
CA LYS A 186 6.31 -7.99 14.31
C LYS A 186 7.50 -7.38 15.08
N ALA A 187 7.38 -6.14 15.55
CA ALA A 187 8.42 -5.48 16.31
C ALA A 187 8.69 -6.13 17.68
N VAL A 188 7.66 -6.64 18.34
CA VAL A 188 7.78 -7.36 19.62
C VAL A 188 8.39 -8.76 19.44
N HIS A 189 8.08 -9.43 18.32
CA HIS A 189 8.50 -10.81 18.08
C HIS A 189 9.82 -10.96 17.32
N ASN A 190 10.47 -9.86 16.91
CA ASN A 190 11.78 -9.93 16.26
C ASN A 190 12.85 -10.34 17.31
N PRO A 191 13.46 -11.53 17.21
CA PRO A 191 14.53 -11.89 18.12
C PRO A 191 15.68 -10.91 17.92
N VAL A 192 16.13 -10.29 19.02
CA VAL A 192 17.39 -9.53 19.03
C VAL A 192 18.44 -10.47 18.44
N GLN A 193 18.99 -10.12 17.27
CA GLN A 193 20.11 -10.85 16.70
C GLN A 193 21.28 -10.66 17.66
N GLN A 194 21.42 -11.56 18.63
CA GLN A 194 22.64 -11.67 19.40
C GLN A 194 23.74 -12.05 18.41
N PRO A 195 24.85 -11.30 18.34
CA PRO A 195 25.98 -11.70 17.51
C PRO A 195 26.37 -13.12 17.92
N GLN A 196 26.39 -14.06 16.96
CA GLN A 196 26.97 -15.37 17.20
C GLN A 196 28.45 -15.16 17.52
N GLU A 197 28.83 -15.32 18.79
CA GLU A 197 30.23 -15.49 19.18
C GLU A 197 30.75 -16.77 18.53
N THR A 198 31.43 -16.61 17.40
CA THR A 198 32.23 -17.67 16.80
C THR A 198 33.47 -17.84 17.67
N GLY A 199 33.44 -18.89 18.50
CA GLY A 199 34.56 -19.26 19.36
C GLY A 199 35.86 -19.44 18.57
N ARG A 200 36.81 -18.53 18.80
CA ARG A 200 38.24 -18.74 18.51
C ARG A 200 39.03 -18.66 19.79
N ASN A 201 39.47 -19.82 20.27
CA ASN A 201 40.52 -19.95 21.28
C ASN A 201 41.79 -19.22 20.81
N GLY A 202 42.25 -18.24 21.58
CA GLY A 202 43.50 -17.56 21.29
C GLY A 202 43.87 -16.44 22.25
N ARG A 203 44.45 -16.82 23.40
CA ARG A 203 45.27 -16.02 24.33
C ARG A 203 44.57 -14.92 25.14
N GLN A 204 44.53 -15.15 26.45
CA GLN A 204 44.23 -14.14 27.48
C GLN A 204 45.17 -12.95 27.33
N ALA A 205 44.61 -11.81 26.97
CA ALA A 205 45.16 -10.52 27.34
C ALA A 205 44.22 -9.93 28.39
N GLU A 206 44.71 -9.77 29.62
CA GLU A 206 44.02 -9.02 30.67
C GLU A 206 43.86 -7.56 30.23
N THR A 207 42.72 -7.22 29.64
CA THR A 207 42.27 -5.84 29.58
C THR A 207 41.48 -5.55 30.85
N ARG A 208 42.14 -4.85 31.79
CA ARG A 208 41.49 -4.19 32.92
C ARG A 208 40.32 -3.35 32.41
N ASN A 209 39.11 -3.60 32.91
CA ASN A 209 37.99 -2.68 32.81
C ASN A 209 38.39 -1.35 33.47
N PRO A 210 38.38 -0.20 32.76
CA PRO A 210 38.25 1.06 33.46
C PRO A 210 36.82 1.11 33.96
N GLY A 211 36.65 0.90 35.27
CA GLY A 211 35.38 1.14 35.94
C GLY A 211 34.89 2.54 35.59
N PHE A 212 33.63 2.64 35.19
CA PHE A 212 32.91 3.90 35.12
C PHE A 212 32.74 4.42 36.58
N SER A 213 33.78 5.08 37.10
CA SER A 213 33.65 6.01 38.22
C SER A 213 33.73 7.43 37.65
N GLY A 214 32.71 7.80 36.89
CA GLY A 214 32.50 9.16 36.43
C GLY A 214 31.65 9.90 37.45
N VAL A 215 32.26 10.86 38.13
CA VAL A 215 31.65 11.81 39.05
C VAL A 215 30.37 12.39 38.45
N CYS A 216 29.27 12.32 39.21
CA CYS A 216 28.03 13.01 38.91
C CYS A 216 28.23 14.51 39.17
N ASP A 217 28.89 15.21 38.25
CA ASP A 217 28.81 16.66 38.19
C ASP A 217 27.47 17.04 37.55
N THR A 218 26.68 17.76 38.33
CA THR A 218 25.43 18.38 37.94
C THR A 218 25.57 19.12 36.61
N LEU A 219 24.85 18.65 35.58
CA LEU A 219 24.62 19.43 34.38
C LEU A 219 23.81 20.68 34.77
N GLN A 220 24.49 21.80 34.98
CA GLN A 220 23.87 23.11 35.06
C GLN A 220 23.24 23.42 33.69
N TYR A 221 21.91 23.40 33.64
CA TYR A 221 21.16 24.01 32.55
C TYR A 221 21.53 25.51 32.50
N PRO A 222 21.99 26.06 31.37
CA PRO A 222 22.11 27.50 31.25
C PRO A 222 20.72 28.12 31.41
N ALA A 223 20.64 29.17 32.22
CA ALA A 223 19.42 29.90 32.51
C ALA A 223 18.73 30.35 31.21
N ARG A 224 17.40 30.30 31.20
CA ARG A 224 16.55 30.79 30.11
C ARG A 224 16.91 32.23 29.77
N GLU A 225 17.59 32.46 28.65
CA GLU A 225 17.58 33.77 28.00
C GLU A 225 16.17 34.03 27.49
N VAL A 226 15.56 35.09 28.04
CA VAL A 226 14.28 35.62 27.61
C VAL A 226 14.48 36.27 26.24
N ILE A 227 13.94 35.66 25.19
CA ILE A 227 13.95 36.22 23.83
C ILE A 227 13.03 37.46 23.83
N PRO A 228 13.53 38.67 23.51
CA PRO A 228 12.68 39.85 23.38
C PRO A 228 11.82 39.78 22.10
N PRO A 229 10.59 40.34 22.10
CA PRO A 229 9.69 40.25 20.96
C PRO A 229 9.95 41.44 20.03
N THR A 230 10.75 41.28 18.98
CA THR A 230 10.73 42.27 17.89
C THR A 230 11.12 41.62 16.56
N GLY A 231 10.22 41.77 15.57
CA GLY A 231 10.38 41.26 14.22
C GLY A 231 11.49 41.96 13.46
N VAL A 232 12.19 41.18 12.63
CA VAL A 232 13.20 41.67 11.69
C VAL A 232 12.59 41.70 10.29
N GLU A 233 12.20 42.88 9.83
CA GLU A 233 12.00 43.11 8.39
C GLU A 233 13.36 43.35 7.72
N PRO A 234 13.62 42.78 6.52
CA PRO A 234 14.85 43.03 5.80
C PRO A 234 14.84 44.42 5.16
N VAL A 235 15.89 45.20 5.44
CA VAL A 235 16.16 46.49 4.79
C VAL A 235 16.65 46.23 3.36
N LEU A 236 15.88 46.68 2.36
CA LEU A 236 16.35 46.82 0.99
C LEU A 236 17.26 48.05 0.93
N SER A 237 18.51 47.87 0.46
CA SER A 237 19.38 48.99 0.11
C SER A 237 19.13 49.38 -1.34
N ASP A 238 19.12 50.70 -1.60
CA ASP A 238 18.86 51.36 -2.88
C ASP A 238 19.81 50.96 -4.02
#